data_AF-A0A482ZSM8-F1
#
_entry.id   AF-A0A482ZSM8-F1
#
_cell.length_a   1.000
_cell.length_b   1.000
_cell.length_c   1.000
_cell.angle_alpha   90.00
_cell.angle_beta   90.00
_cell.angle_gamma   90.00
#
_symmetry.space_group_name_H-M   'P 1'
#
loop_
_entity.id
_entity.type
_entity.pdbx_description
1 polymer ?
#
loop_
_entity_poly.entity_id
_entity_poly.type
_entity_poly.pdbx_seq_one_letter_code
_entity_poly.pdbx_strand_id
1 'polypeptide(L)'
;MEIERGRLVWELLGRPTVEHAGEVWCTGGKTARKKLDSIQGRIGRRLLGCSATVAGVAVRGELGWWSLEERRERKKVLYGKRVVELGDERLVNRVVDHVSNVGGMGWWKEFEDLKEKYGGIEGSGSEVKKKIVRKVVDDWRSEVGDKVSLRNYELVKVGLEAEQYLGYLDSYESRVRFRLRTGSAGLMEDKMRCKMRSDARCVLCDDGVVEDIQHFLIGCVEFEGGRRELVEKIGGIVGAEGWIEEWNGVGEDGRGLLLLGKKVEGVDSEVAVEVDRSVGKAIARWWERRKRLVF
;
A
#
# COMPACT_ATOMS: atom_id res chain seq x y z
N MET A 1 7.50 -6.89 -13.53
CA MET A 1 8.08 -5.83 -14.40
C MET A 1 7.08 -4.78 -14.94
N GLU A 2 5.91 -5.15 -15.48
CA GLU A 2 4.93 -4.18 -16.06
C GLU A 2 4.42 -3.15 -15.03
N ILE A 3 4.10 -3.61 -13.81
CA ILE A 3 3.62 -2.76 -12.71
C ILE A 3 4.67 -1.70 -12.36
N GLU A 4 5.94 -2.11 -12.22
CA GLU A 4 7.05 -1.22 -11.90
C GLU A 4 7.29 -0.18 -13.00
N ARG A 5 7.24 -0.57 -14.28
CA ARG A 5 7.30 0.40 -15.39
C ARG A 5 6.14 1.40 -15.34
N GLY A 6 4.92 0.94 -15.07
CA GLY A 6 3.76 1.81 -14.92
C GLY A 6 3.86 2.75 -13.71
N ARG A 7 4.46 2.28 -12.61
CA ARG A 7 4.78 3.11 -11.43
C ARG A 7 5.75 4.22 -11.81
N LEU A 8 6.84 3.89 -12.52
CA LEU A 8 7.82 4.87 -13.01
C LEU A 8 7.19 5.90 -13.95
N VAL A 9 6.33 5.48 -14.88
CA VAL A 9 5.60 6.41 -15.78
C VAL A 9 4.75 7.40 -14.99
N TRP A 10 4.01 6.94 -13.97
CA TRP A 10 3.27 7.84 -13.10
C TRP A 10 4.20 8.81 -12.37
N GLU A 11 5.29 8.30 -11.80
CA GLU A 11 6.19 9.09 -10.96
C GLU A 11 6.99 10.14 -11.71
N LEU A 12 7.32 9.87 -12.97
CA LEU A 12 8.13 10.73 -13.83
C LEU A 12 7.30 11.67 -14.72
N LEU A 13 6.08 11.28 -15.10
CA LEU A 13 5.25 12.06 -16.01
C LEU A 13 3.96 12.55 -15.35
N GLY A 14 3.12 11.62 -14.88
CA GLY A 14 1.78 11.98 -14.40
C GLY A 14 1.79 12.82 -13.11
N ARG A 15 2.59 12.40 -12.13
CA ARG A 15 2.71 13.05 -10.83
C ARG A 15 3.27 14.47 -10.93
N PRO A 16 4.37 14.74 -11.65
CA PRO A 16 4.85 16.12 -11.85
C PRO A 16 3.79 17.04 -12.47
N THR A 17 2.98 16.56 -13.42
CA THR A 17 1.91 17.36 -14.02
C THR A 17 0.85 17.78 -12.99
N VAL A 18 0.40 16.87 -12.13
CA VAL A 18 -0.65 17.18 -11.13
C VAL A 18 -0.13 17.94 -9.90
N GLU A 19 1.18 17.89 -9.65
CA GLU A 19 1.82 18.58 -8.53
C GLU A 19 2.55 19.87 -8.93
N HIS A 20 2.43 20.30 -10.19
CA HIS A 20 3.08 21.50 -10.68
C HIS A 20 2.66 22.71 -9.83
N ALA A 21 3.67 23.50 -9.42
CA ALA A 21 3.52 24.67 -8.55
C ALA A 21 2.81 24.40 -7.20
N GLY A 22 2.66 23.14 -6.76
CA GLY A 22 1.88 22.76 -5.57
C GLY A 22 2.29 23.45 -4.27
N GLU A 23 3.50 24.01 -4.22
CA GLU A 23 4.02 24.86 -3.15
C GLU A 23 3.31 26.22 -3.01
N VAL A 24 2.84 26.83 -4.11
CA VAL A 24 2.39 28.24 -4.13
C VAL A 24 0.88 28.44 -4.25
N TRP A 25 0.14 27.50 -4.85
CA TRP A 25 -1.31 27.63 -4.96
C TRP A 25 -2.05 26.95 -3.80
N CYS A 26 -3.21 27.51 -3.45
CA CYS A 26 -4.15 26.84 -2.57
C CYS A 26 -4.91 25.81 -3.40
N THR A 27 -4.69 24.52 -3.16
CA THR A 27 -5.68 23.54 -3.61
C THR A 27 -6.99 23.91 -2.93
N GLY A 28 -8.03 24.17 -3.74
CA GLY A 28 -9.36 24.54 -3.25
C GLY A 28 -9.92 23.56 -2.22
N GLY A 29 -11.19 23.73 -1.84
CA GLY A 29 -11.81 22.96 -0.75
C GLY A 29 -11.67 21.43 -0.88
N LYS A 30 -11.97 20.71 0.21
CA LYS A 30 -11.80 19.24 0.37
C LYS A 30 -12.14 18.41 -0.87
N THR A 31 -13.17 18.79 -1.63
CA THR A 31 -13.58 18.14 -2.89
C THR A 31 -12.48 18.12 -3.95
N ALA A 32 -11.76 19.23 -4.17
CA ALA A 32 -10.69 19.30 -5.16
C ALA A 32 -9.51 18.40 -4.78
N ARG A 33 -9.15 18.37 -3.49
CA ARG A 33 -8.09 17.52 -2.95
C ARG A 33 -8.42 16.03 -3.16
N LYS A 34 -9.64 15.62 -2.78
CA LYS A 34 -10.14 14.26 -3.02
C LYS A 34 -10.16 13.86 -4.50
N LYS A 35 -10.49 14.80 -5.41
CA LYS A 35 -10.46 14.54 -6.86
C LYS A 35 -9.05 14.21 -7.35
N LEU A 36 -8.03 14.93 -6.89
CA LEU A 36 -6.63 14.64 -7.24
C LEU A 36 -6.23 13.24 -6.76
N ASP A 37 -6.48 12.92 -5.49
CA ASP A 37 -6.19 11.58 -4.97
C ASP A 37 -6.98 10.47 -5.68
N SER A 38 -8.17 10.76 -6.19
CA SER A 38 -8.92 9.81 -7.02
C SER A 38 -8.21 9.49 -8.34
N ILE A 39 -7.47 10.44 -8.93
CA ILE A 39 -6.68 10.20 -10.15
C ILE A 39 -5.56 9.22 -9.84
N GLN A 40 -4.76 9.50 -8.81
CA GLN A 40 -3.69 8.61 -8.37
C GLN A 40 -4.24 7.22 -8.00
N GLY A 41 -5.35 7.18 -7.26
CA GLY A 41 -6.00 5.93 -6.86
C GLY A 41 -6.49 5.10 -8.05
N ARG A 42 -7.07 5.73 -9.09
CA ARG A 42 -7.48 5.02 -10.32
C ARG A 42 -6.28 4.41 -11.04
N ILE A 43 -5.16 5.14 -11.13
CA ILE A 43 -3.94 4.65 -11.77
C ILE A 43 -3.37 3.47 -10.97
N GLY A 44 -3.22 3.63 -9.65
CA GLY A 44 -2.71 2.58 -8.79
C GLY A 44 -3.55 1.30 -8.85
N ARG A 45 -4.89 1.43 -8.81
CA ARG A 45 -5.79 0.28 -8.96
C ARG A 45 -5.65 -0.43 -10.30
N ARG A 46 -5.44 0.33 -11.39
CA ARG A 46 -5.21 -0.24 -12.72
C ARG A 46 -3.88 -1.00 -12.80
N LEU A 47 -2.82 -0.44 -12.22
CA LEU A 47 -1.51 -1.12 -12.14
C LEU A 47 -1.63 -2.44 -11.37
N LEU A 48 -2.25 -2.38 -10.18
CA LEU A 48 -2.44 -3.52 -9.29
C LEU A 48 -3.60 -4.45 -9.68
N GLY A 49 -4.27 -4.21 -10.82
CA GLY A 49 -5.28 -5.11 -11.38
C GLY A 49 -6.43 -5.46 -10.41
N CYS A 50 -6.87 -4.48 -9.64
CA CYS A 50 -7.88 -4.65 -8.60
C CYS A 50 -9.14 -3.81 -8.87
N SER A 51 -10.22 -4.07 -8.12
CA SER A 51 -11.51 -3.40 -8.31
C SER A 51 -11.44 -1.91 -7.95
N ALA A 52 -12.37 -1.12 -8.48
CA ALA A 52 -12.51 0.30 -8.13
C ALA A 52 -12.81 0.54 -6.63
N THR A 53 -13.33 -0.48 -5.95
CA THR A 53 -13.75 -0.43 -4.54
C THR A 53 -12.64 -0.72 -3.54
N VAL A 54 -11.49 -1.27 -3.98
CA VAL A 54 -10.34 -1.51 -3.09
C VAL A 54 -9.90 -0.20 -2.45
N ALA A 55 -9.62 -0.22 -1.14
CA ALA A 55 -9.26 0.97 -0.38
C ALA A 55 -8.01 1.67 -0.95
N GLY A 56 -8.09 2.99 -1.15
CA GLY A 56 -7.00 3.79 -1.72
C GLY A 56 -5.72 3.77 -0.87
N VAL A 57 -5.85 3.67 0.46
CA VAL A 57 -4.72 3.59 1.40
C VAL A 57 -3.86 2.34 1.18
N ALA A 58 -4.46 1.19 0.87
CA ALA A 58 -3.73 -0.04 0.58
C ALA A 58 -3.04 0.04 -0.78
N VAL A 59 -3.71 0.62 -1.79
CA VAL A 59 -3.11 0.86 -3.12
C VAL A 59 -1.87 1.76 -3.01
N ARG A 60 -1.98 2.83 -2.22
CA ARG A 60 -0.87 3.74 -1.91
C ARG A 60 0.25 3.03 -1.15
N GLY A 61 -0.11 2.26 -0.12
CA GLY A 61 0.81 1.42 0.64
C GLY A 61 1.61 0.48 -0.25
N GLU A 62 0.94 -0.21 -1.17
CA GLU A 62 1.59 -1.21 -2.03
C GLU A 62 2.61 -0.60 -3.00
N LEU A 63 2.28 0.58 -3.52
CA LEU A 63 3.10 1.30 -4.50
C LEU A 63 4.11 2.26 -3.85
N GLY A 64 4.11 2.38 -2.51
CA GLY A 64 4.95 3.33 -1.79
C GLY A 64 4.59 4.79 -2.06
N TRP A 65 3.33 5.06 -2.37
CA TRP A 65 2.86 6.39 -2.72
C TRP A 65 2.27 7.11 -1.51
N TRP A 66 2.64 8.36 -1.34
CA TRP A 66 1.92 9.28 -0.47
C TRP A 66 0.65 9.75 -1.19
N SER A 67 -0.35 10.25 -0.45
CA SER A 67 -1.44 11.00 -1.10
C SER A 67 -0.86 12.22 -1.82
N LEU A 68 -1.53 12.65 -2.88
CA LEU A 68 -1.15 13.88 -3.57
C LEU A 68 -1.33 15.10 -2.65
N GLU A 69 -2.26 15.05 -1.70
CA GLU A 69 -2.41 16.06 -0.65
C GLU A 69 -1.13 16.19 0.18
N GLU A 70 -0.70 15.12 0.85
CA GLU A 70 0.51 15.12 1.70
C GLU A 70 1.77 15.56 0.94
N ARG A 71 1.86 15.23 -0.35
CA ARG A 71 2.99 15.65 -1.20
C ARG A 71 3.01 17.14 -1.47
N ARG A 72 1.84 17.75 -1.72
CA ARG A 72 1.72 19.21 -1.88
C ARG A 72 1.94 19.92 -0.56
N GLU A 73 1.37 19.40 0.52
CA GLU A 73 1.59 19.91 1.89
C GLU A 73 3.08 19.94 2.22
N ARG A 74 3.82 18.86 1.92
CA ARG A 74 5.28 18.82 2.07
C ARG A 74 5.99 19.92 1.27
N LYS A 75 5.63 20.13 -0.01
CA LYS A 75 6.23 21.19 -0.83
C LYS A 75 5.95 22.57 -0.24
N LYS A 76 4.71 22.81 0.19
CA LYS A 76 4.27 24.07 0.80
C LYS A 76 4.99 24.38 2.10
N VAL A 77 5.11 23.41 3.00
CA VAL A 77 5.82 23.58 4.28
C VAL A 77 7.30 23.90 4.06
N LEU A 78 7.97 23.18 3.14
CA LEU A 78 9.38 23.44 2.84
C LEU A 78 9.60 24.78 2.15
N TYR A 79 8.68 25.20 1.28
CA TYR A 79 8.73 26.50 0.66
C TYR A 79 8.48 27.62 1.67
N GLY A 80 7.43 27.51 2.49
CA GLY A 80 7.12 28.49 3.53
C GLY A 80 8.24 28.62 4.56
N LYS A 81 8.90 27.53 4.96
CA LYS A 81 10.13 27.59 5.77
C LYS A 81 11.21 28.45 5.11
N ARG A 82 11.47 28.25 3.83
CA ARG A 82 12.45 29.05 3.08
C ARG A 82 12.05 30.52 3.04
N VAL A 83 10.76 30.82 2.91
CA VAL A 83 10.25 32.20 2.94
C VAL A 83 10.56 32.87 4.29
N VAL A 84 10.26 32.19 5.40
CA VAL A 84 10.60 32.65 6.76
C VAL A 84 12.11 32.88 6.93
N GLU A 85 12.96 31.98 6.41
CA GLU A 85 14.42 32.07 6.54
C GLU A 85 15.07 33.20 5.73
N LEU A 86 14.37 33.74 4.71
CA LEU A 86 14.92 34.77 3.83
C LEU A 86 15.01 36.17 4.47
N GLY A 87 14.35 36.39 5.61
CA GLY A 87 14.33 37.66 6.35
C GLY A 87 13.39 38.73 5.77
N ASP A 88 12.88 39.59 6.64
CA ASP A 88 11.73 40.49 6.35
C ASP A 88 12.01 41.51 5.24
N GLU A 89 13.27 41.84 5.00
CA GLU A 89 13.68 42.80 3.98
C GLU A 89 13.50 42.31 2.54
N ARG A 90 13.33 40.99 2.35
CA ARG A 90 13.14 40.42 1.02
C ARG A 90 11.74 40.71 0.51
N LEU A 91 11.65 41.03 -0.79
CA LEU A 91 10.38 41.29 -1.46
C LEU A 91 9.32 40.20 -1.20
N VAL A 92 9.74 38.93 -1.12
CA VAL A 92 8.83 37.80 -0.86
C VAL A 92 8.12 37.95 0.48
N ASN A 93 8.84 38.32 1.55
CA ASN A 93 8.24 38.53 2.87
C ASN A 93 7.38 39.79 2.91
N ARG A 94 7.84 40.89 2.29
CA ARG A 94 7.01 42.10 2.15
C ARG A 94 5.69 41.84 1.42
N VAL A 95 5.70 40.98 0.41
CA VAL A 95 4.48 40.55 -0.30
C VAL A 95 3.59 39.69 0.60
N VAL A 96 4.16 38.73 1.33
CA VAL A 96 3.40 37.90 2.28
C VAL A 96 2.75 38.77 3.35
N ASP A 97 3.48 39.71 3.94
CA ASP A 97 2.95 40.65 4.95
C ASP A 97 1.84 41.51 4.38
N HIS A 98 2.09 42.13 3.21
CA HIS A 98 1.09 42.97 2.56
C HIS A 98 -0.18 42.20 2.24
N VAL A 99 -0.05 41.01 1.64
CA VAL A 99 -1.20 40.20 1.22
C VAL A 99 -1.94 39.61 2.42
N SER A 100 -1.24 39.28 3.51
CA SER A 100 -1.87 38.85 4.77
C SER A 100 -2.66 39.99 5.41
N ASN A 101 -2.12 41.21 5.41
CA ASN A 101 -2.76 42.40 6.00
C ASN A 101 -4.00 42.88 5.23
N VAL A 102 -4.05 42.69 3.90
CA VAL A 102 -5.25 43.00 3.10
C VAL A 102 -6.28 41.86 3.07
N GLY A 103 -6.10 40.81 3.89
CA GLY A 103 -7.00 39.65 3.97
C GLY A 103 -6.92 38.69 2.77
N GLY A 104 -5.85 38.78 1.97
CA GLY A 104 -5.75 38.19 0.64
C GLY A 104 -5.01 36.85 0.53
N MET A 105 -4.43 36.29 1.59
CA MET A 105 -3.65 35.04 1.47
C MET A 105 -4.22 33.87 2.26
N GLY A 106 -5.19 33.18 1.65
CA GLY A 106 -5.54 31.82 2.06
C GLY A 106 -4.32 30.88 2.10
N TRP A 107 -3.27 31.19 1.32
CA TRP A 107 -2.03 30.42 1.27
C TRP A 107 -1.20 30.50 2.56
N TRP A 108 -0.99 31.70 3.11
CA TRP A 108 -0.20 31.86 4.34
C TRP A 108 -0.89 31.20 5.53
N LYS A 109 -2.20 31.37 5.62
CA LYS A 109 -3.02 30.66 6.61
C LYS A 109 -2.88 29.15 6.47
N GLU A 110 -3.01 28.61 5.26
CA GLU A 110 -2.82 27.18 5.01
C GLU A 110 -1.40 26.72 5.39
N PHE A 111 -0.37 27.53 5.16
CA PHE A 111 0.99 27.23 5.60
C PHE A 111 1.11 27.17 7.13
N GLU A 112 0.55 28.13 7.87
CA GLU A 112 0.55 28.11 9.34
C GLU A 112 -0.22 26.90 9.89
N ASP A 113 -1.39 26.58 9.32
CA ASP A 113 -2.16 25.38 9.67
C ASP A 113 -1.32 24.09 9.45
N LEU A 114 -0.57 24.02 8.35
CA LEU A 114 0.30 22.87 8.05
C LEU A 114 1.54 22.81 8.95
N LYS A 115 2.12 23.97 9.29
CA LYS A 115 3.22 24.07 10.25
C LYS A 115 2.77 23.52 11.60
N GLU A 116 1.57 23.84 12.07
CA GLU A 116 1.00 23.24 13.28
C GLU A 116 0.79 21.73 13.10
N LYS A 117 0.14 21.29 12.00
CA LYS A 117 -0.11 19.87 11.68
C LYS A 117 1.15 18.99 11.78
N TYR A 118 2.30 19.51 11.34
CA TYR A 118 3.56 18.76 11.31
C TYR A 118 4.50 19.02 12.49
N GLY A 119 4.05 19.78 13.50
CA GLY A 119 4.84 20.04 14.71
C GLY A 119 6.02 20.99 14.48
N GLY A 120 5.80 22.03 13.68
CA GLY A 120 6.72 23.15 13.48
C GLY A 120 7.71 22.99 12.32
N ILE A 121 8.49 24.05 12.09
CA ILE A 121 9.46 24.19 11.00
C ILE A 121 10.89 24.46 11.49
N GLU A 122 11.13 24.27 12.79
CA GLU A 122 12.41 24.50 13.44
C GLU A 122 13.44 23.44 13.01
N GLY A 123 14.72 23.84 13.02
CA GLY A 123 15.84 23.00 12.60
C GLY A 123 16.11 23.07 11.09
N SER A 124 16.98 22.19 10.62
CA SER A 124 17.33 22.07 9.20
C SER A 124 16.15 21.60 8.36
N GLY A 125 16.18 21.90 7.05
CA GLY A 125 15.19 21.36 6.11
C GLY A 125 15.12 19.83 6.07
N SER A 126 16.17 19.12 6.50
CA SER A 126 16.18 17.66 6.63
C SER A 126 15.35 17.19 7.83
N GLU A 127 15.46 17.87 8.98
CA GLU A 127 14.69 17.56 10.18
C GLU A 127 13.20 17.79 9.97
N VAL A 128 12.81 18.90 9.33
CA VAL A 128 11.41 19.16 8.97
C VAL A 128 10.87 18.09 8.02
N LYS A 129 11.66 17.65 7.03
CA LYS A 129 11.28 16.52 6.16
C LYS A 129 11.02 15.25 6.98
N LYS A 130 11.84 14.94 7.99
CA LYS A 130 11.65 13.77 8.86
C LYS A 130 10.36 13.87 9.68
N LYS A 131 10.04 15.04 10.24
CA LYS A 131 8.77 15.30 10.95
C LYS A 131 7.57 15.01 10.05
N ILE A 132 7.58 15.55 8.82
CA ILE A 132 6.53 15.33 7.83
C ILE A 132 6.40 13.84 7.47
N VAL A 133 7.51 13.17 7.15
CA VAL A 133 7.52 11.75 6.80
C VAL A 133 6.91 10.91 7.92
N ARG A 134 7.31 11.16 9.18
CA ARG A 134 6.78 10.44 10.34
C ARG A 134 5.26 10.60 10.44
N LYS A 135 4.77 11.84 10.38
CA LYS A 135 3.33 12.12 10.44
C LYS A 135 2.55 11.43 9.31
N VAL A 136 3.08 11.45 8.08
CA VAL A 136 2.46 10.77 6.93
C VAL A 136 2.40 9.26 7.13
N VAL A 137 3.46 8.64 7.66
CA VAL A 137 3.48 7.20 7.96
C VAL A 137 2.49 6.85 9.07
N ASP A 138 2.43 7.66 10.13
CA ASP A 138 1.51 7.47 11.23
C ASP A 138 0.03 7.59 10.76
N ASP A 139 -0.28 8.61 9.95
CA ASP A 139 -1.61 8.83 9.38
C ASP A 139 -2.01 7.69 8.43
N TRP A 140 -1.09 7.22 7.59
CA TRP A 140 -1.30 6.05 6.74
C TRP A 140 -1.60 4.79 7.55
N ARG A 141 -0.84 4.54 8.62
CA ARG A 141 -1.02 3.35 9.47
C ARG A 141 -2.36 3.39 10.19
N SER A 142 -2.77 4.57 10.68
CA SER A 142 -4.11 4.77 11.25
C SER A 142 -5.21 4.48 10.23
N GLU A 143 -5.11 5.04 9.00
CA GLU A 143 -6.14 4.82 7.96
C GLU A 143 -6.23 3.34 7.53
N VAL A 144 -5.12 2.58 7.60
CA VAL A 144 -5.12 1.12 7.39
C VAL A 144 -5.86 0.41 8.54
N GLY A 145 -5.50 0.68 9.79
CA GLY A 145 -6.08 0.04 10.98
C GLY A 145 -7.57 0.30 11.16
N ASP A 146 -8.06 1.47 10.73
CA ASP A 146 -9.49 1.83 10.77
C ASP A 146 -10.35 0.96 9.83
N LYS A 147 -9.75 0.17 8.94
CA LYS A 147 -10.47 -0.61 7.92
C LYS A 147 -10.38 -2.11 8.20
N VAL A 148 -11.48 -2.68 8.68
CA VAL A 148 -11.61 -4.13 8.93
C VAL A 148 -11.24 -4.99 7.72
N SER A 149 -11.58 -4.55 6.49
CA SER A 149 -11.23 -5.27 5.26
C SER A 149 -9.73 -5.38 5.00
N LEU A 150 -8.91 -4.58 5.68
CA LEU A 150 -7.45 -4.54 5.55
C LEU A 150 -6.72 -5.26 6.69
N ARG A 151 -7.40 -6.05 7.52
CA ARG A 151 -6.76 -6.80 8.63
C ARG A 151 -5.52 -7.60 8.18
N ASN A 152 -5.62 -8.37 7.09
CA ASN A 152 -4.48 -9.13 6.58
C ASN A 152 -3.40 -8.23 5.99
N TYR A 153 -3.80 -7.10 5.39
CA TYR A 153 -2.89 -6.11 4.86
C TYR A 153 -2.03 -5.51 5.97
N GLU A 154 -2.66 -5.08 7.07
CA GLU A 154 -2.02 -4.50 8.25
C GLU A 154 -0.96 -5.45 8.85
N LEU A 155 -1.28 -6.74 8.94
CA LEU A 155 -0.39 -7.75 9.54
C LEU A 155 0.86 -8.05 8.70
N VAL A 156 0.79 -7.82 7.38
CA VAL A 156 1.90 -8.08 6.44
C VAL A 156 2.65 -6.80 6.09
N LYS A 157 1.96 -5.66 6.02
CA LYS A 157 2.52 -4.40 5.53
C LYS A 157 3.15 -3.59 6.66
N VAL A 158 4.48 -3.56 6.69
CA VAL A 158 5.24 -2.91 7.78
C VAL A 158 5.40 -1.40 7.60
N GLY A 159 5.48 -0.89 6.37
CA GLY A 159 5.74 0.53 6.11
C GLY A 159 5.21 1.06 4.79
N LEU A 160 5.15 2.39 4.67
CA LEU A 160 4.71 3.11 3.47
C LEU A 160 5.83 3.19 2.42
N GLU A 161 6.13 2.05 1.81
CA GLU A 161 7.14 1.89 0.77
C GLU A 161 6.64 0.92 -0.32
N ALA A 162 7.22 0.99 -1.51
CA ALA A 162 6.81 0.09 -2.58
C ALA A 162 7.20 -1.35 -2.21
N GLU A 163 6.29 -2.29 -2.43
CA GLU A 163 6.56 -3.69 -2.16
C GLU A 163 7.61 -4.26 -3.10
N GLN A 164 8.61 -4.92 -2.53
CA GLN A 164 9.76 -5.44 -3.28
C GLN A 164 9.33 -6.48 -4.32
N TYR A 165 8.32 -7.29 -4.00
CA TYR A 165 7.83 -8.33 -4.91
C TYR A 165 7.28 -7.78 -6.23
N LEU A 166 6.86 -6.50 -6.29
CA LEU A 166 6.43 -5.87 -7.54
C LEU A 166 7.57 -5.76 -8.57
N GLY A 167 8.82 -5.77 -8.10
CA GLY A 167 10.02 -5.71 -8.93
C GLY A 167 10.38 -7.05 -9.57
N TYR A 168 10.16 -8.17 -8.88
CA TYR A 168 10.65 -9.49 -9.30
C TYR A 168 9.58 -10.55 -9.57
N LEU A 169 8.32 -10.32 -9.19
CA LEU A 169 7.20 -11.16 -9.62
C LEU A 169 6.63 -10.67 -10.95
N ASP A 170 5.95 -11.58 -11.64
CA ASP A 170 5.17 -11.22 -12.82
C ASP A 170 3.94 -10.39 -12.43
N SER A 171 3.40 -9.64 -13.40
CA SER A 171 2.27 -8.74 -13.14
C SER A 171 1.04 -9.52 -12.68
N TYR A 172 0.81 -10.73 -13.19
CA TYR A 172 -0.29 -11.57 -12.75
C TYR A 172 -0.13 -12.02 -11.28
N GLU A 173 1.02 -12.56 -10.92
CA GLU A 173 1.35 -13.04 -9.56
C GLU A 173 1.21 -11.90 -8.55
N SER A 174 1.79 -10.74 -8.88
CA SER A 174 1.71 -9.53 -8.08
C SER A 174 0.27 -9.08 -7.83
N ARG A 175 -0.57 -9.08 -8.87
CA ARG A 175 -1.99 -8.70 -8.79
C ARG A 175 -2.78 -9.68 -7.92
N VAL A 176 -2.52 -10.98 -8.05
CA VAL A 176 -3.16 -12.00 -7.22
C VAL A 176 -2.79 -11.80 -5.76
N ARG A 177 -1.50 -11.65 -5.45
CA ARG A 177 -1.04 -11.43 -4.07
C ARG A 177 -1.63 -10.17 -3.47
N PHE A 178 -1.59 -9.04 -4.17
CA PHE A 178 -2.19 -7.79 -3.69
C PHE A 178 -3.68 -7.95 -3.34
N ARG A 179 -4.45 -8.60 -4.20
CA ARG A 179 -5.89 -8.86 -3.95
C ARG A 179 -6.11 -9.75 -2.73
N LEU A 180 -5.27 -10.75 -2.51
CA LEU A 180 -5.34 -11.58 -1.32
C LEU A 180 -4.98 -10.77 -0.06
N ARG A 181 -3.89 -9.99 -0.08
CA ARG A 181 -3.51 -9.13 1.05
C ARG A 181 -4.61 -8.14 1.44
N THR A 182 -5.35 -7.62 0.46
CA THR A 182 -6.41 -6.62 0.68
C THR A 182 -7.81 -7.19 0.87
N GLY A 183 -7.97 -8.52 0.90
CA GLY A 183 -9.30 -9.13 1.04
C GLY A 183 -10.18 -9.03 -0.20
N SER A 184 -9.66 -8.54 -1.34
CA SER A 184 -10.44 -8.20 -2.53
C SER A 184 -10.27 -9.22 -3.68
N ALA A 185 -9.95 -10.47 -3.35
CA ALA A 185 -9.74 -11.51 -4.36
C ALA A 185 -11.05 -12.05 -4.96
N GLY A 186 -12.22 -11.85 -4.31
CA GLY A 186 -13.46 -12.49 -4.72
C GLY A 186 -13.57 -13.95 -4.27
N LEU A 187 -13.01 -14.26 -3.09
CA LEU A 187 -13.33 -15.45 -2.32
C LEU A 187 -14.79 -15.39 -1.83
N MET A 188 -15.37 -16.52 -1.39
CA MET A 188 -16.80 -16.50 -1.00
C MET A 188 -17.07 -15.56 0.17
N GLU A 189 -16.17 -15.42 1.14
CA GLU A 189 -16.27 -14.41 2.21
C GLU A 189 -16.36 -12.98 1.66
N ASP A 190 -15.48 -12.63 0.71
CA ASP A 190 -15.47 -11.31 0.07
C ASP A 190 -16.75 -11.07 -0.75
N LYS A 191 -17.21 -12.09 -1.48
CA LYS A 191 -18.47 -12.02 -2.24
C LYS A 191 -19.68 -11.83 -1.31
N MET A 192 -19.71 -12.49 -0.16
CA MET A 192 -20.77 -12.30 0.84
C MET A 192 -20.72 -10.89 1.44
N ARG A 193 -19.53 -10.42 1.82
CA ARG A 193 -19.32 -9.06 2.33
C ARG A 193 -19.76 -7.98 1.33
N CYS A 194 -19.52 -8.21 0.04
CA CYS A 194 -19.98 -7.36 -1.05
C CYS A 194 -21.45 -7.58 -1.45
N LYS A 195 -22.22 -8.38 -0.70
CA LYS A 195 -23.63 -8.72 -0.95
C LYS A 195 -23.89 -9.34 -2.33
N MET A 196 -22.87 -9.97 -2.93
CA MET A 196 -22.99 -10.71 -4.19
C MET A 196 -23.47 -12.14 -3.96
N ARG A 197 -23.36 -12.64 -2.72
CA ARG A 197 -23.87 -13.95 -2.27
C ARG A 197 -24.42 -13.83 -0.85
N SER A 198 -25.30 -14.74 -0.48
CA SER A 198 -25.84 -14.87 0.88
C SER A 198 -25.01 -15.82 1.78
N ASP A 199 -24.07 -16.55 1.19
CA ASP A 199 -23.30 -17.60 1.83
C ASP A 199 -21.82 -17.51 1.43
N ALA A 200 -20.95 -17.73 2.41
CA ALA A 200 -19.50 -17.67 2.30
C ALA A 200 -18.83 -19.05 2.32
N ARG A 201 -19.58 -20.16 2.35
CA ARG A 201 -19.00 -21.51 2.33
C ARG A 201 -18.19 -21.77 1.06
N CYS A 202 -17.11 -22.52 1.23
CA CYS A 202 -16.29 -23.01 0.13
C CYS A 202 -17.13 -23.93 -0.77
N VAL A 203 -16.91 -23.78 -2.08
CA VAL A 203 -17.58 -24.60 -3.11
C VAL A 203 -16.63 -25.64 -3.72
N LEU A 204 -15.37 -25.67 -3.25
CA LEU A 204 -14.32 -26.55 -3.76
C LEU A 204 -14.01 -27.71 -2.82
N CYS A 205 -14.43 -27.63 -1.56
CA CYS A 205 -14.34 -28.72 -0.61
C CYS A 205 -15.70 -29.00 0.02
N ASP A 206 -15.87 -30.22 0.53
CA ASP A 206 -17.11 -30.69 1.16
C ASP A 206 -17.17 -30.41 2.67
N ASP A 207 -16.19 -29.66 3.20
CA ASP A 207 -16.06 -29.40 4.65
C ASP A 207 -17.10 -28.39 5.18
N GLY A 208 -17.82 -27.70 4.29
CA GLY A 208 -18.82 -26.71 4.67
C GLY A 208 -18.28 -25.47 5.41
N VAL A 209 -16.96 -25.27 5.39
CA VAL A 209 -16.28 -24.14 6.03
C VAL A 209 -16.31 -22.88 5.17
N VAL A 210 -16.12 -21.71 5.78
CA VAL A 210 -16.05 -20.42 5.08
C VAL A 210 -14.80 -20.35 4.20
N GLU A 211 -14.95 -19.97 2.93
CA GLU A 211 -13.82 -19.66 2.06
C GLU A 211 -13.36 -18.21 2.30
N ASP A 212 -12.52 -18.06 3.31
CA ASP A 212 -11.70 -16.88 3.53
C ASP A 212 -10.28 -17.07 2.97
N ILE A 213 -9.40 -16.10 3.22
CA ILE A 213 -8.01 -16.14 2.75
C ILE A 213 -7.22 -17.28 3.39
N GLN A 214 -7.45 -17.59 4.67
CA GLN A 214 -6.73 -18.66 5.37
C GLN A 214 -7.15 -20.01 4.81
N HIS A 215 -8.46 -20.25 4.68
CA HIS A 215 -8.97 -21.45 4.04
C HIS A 215 -8.41 -21.60 2.61
N PHE A 216 -8.42 -20.56 1.79
CA PHE A 216 -7.84 -20.63 0.45
C PHE A 216 -6.34 -20.98 0.46
N LEU A 217 -5.55 -20.32 1.33
CA LEU A 217 -4.09 -20.45 1.33
C LEU A 217 -3.57 -21.71 2.02
N ILE A 218 -4.23 -22.19 3.08
CA ILE A 218 -3.71 -23.26 3.94
C ILE A 218 -4.73 -24.36 4.27
N GLY A 219 -6.04 -24.11 4.17
CA GLY A 219 -7.07 -25.05 4.64
C GLY A 219 -7.75 -25.91 3.55
N CYS A 220 -7.94 -25.39 2.35
CA CYS A 220 -8.81 -26.01 1.34
C CYS A 220 -8.18 -27.28 0.78
N VAL A 221 -8.87 -28.43 0.92
CA VAL A 221 -8.40 -29.75 0.49
C VAL A 221 -8.01 -29.78 -0.99
N GLU A 222 -8.73 -29.06 -1.84
CA GLU A 222 -8.46 -28.95 -3.29
C GLU A 222 -7.03 -28.47 -3.61
N PHE A 223 -6.42 -27.68 -2.73
CA PHE A 223 -5.06 -27.15 -2.93
C PHE A 223 -4.00 -27.86 -2.08
N GLU A 224 -4.33 -28.91 -1.33
CA GLU A 224 -3.41 -29.60 -0.43
C GLU A 224 -2.18 -30.15 -1.14
N GLY A 225 -2.36 -30.83 -2.28
CA GLY A 225 -1.24 -31.34 -3.08
C GLY A 225 -0.28 -30.22 -3.51
N GLY A 226 -0.84 -29.10 -3.98
CA GLY A 226 -0.04 -27.94 -4.36
C GLY A 226 0.68 -27.27 -3.18
N ARG A 227 0.11 -27.30 -1.98
CA ARG A 227 0.77 -26.83 -0.75
C ARG A 227 1.93 -27.73 -0.35
N ARG A 228 1.76 -29.05 -0.42
CA ARG A 228 2.85 -30.02 -0.16
C ARG A 228 4.04 -29.79 -1.10
N GLU A 229 3.77 -29.67 -2.40
CA GLU A 229 4.81 -29.34 -3.39
C GLU A 229 5.53 -28.02 -3.08
N LEU A 230 4.79 -26.99 -2.64
CA LEU A 230 5.37 -25.70 -2.29
C LEU A 230 6.28 -25.81 -1.06
N VAL A 231 5.83 -26.48 -0.01
CA VAL A 231 6.59 -26.66 1.24
C VAL A 231 7.88 -27.44 0.97
N GLU A 232 7.81 -28.53 0.19
CA GLU A 232 9.00 -29.29 -0.23
C GLU A 232 9.97 -28.43 -1.03
N LYS A 233 9.46 -27.65 -1.99
CA LYS A 233 10.28 -26.76 -2.80
C LYS A 233 10.98 -25.69 -1.95
N ILE A 234 10.27 -25.07 -1.00
CA ILE A 234 10.88 -24.07 -0.11
C ILE A 234 11.90 -24.74 0.81
N GLY A 235 11.60 -25.92 1.34
CA GLY A 235 12.57 -26.71 2.11
C GLY A 235 13.87 -26.97 1.34
N GLY A 236 13.80 -27.18 0.03
CA GLY A 236 14.99 -27.28 -0.83
C GLY A 236 15.77 -25.97 -1.02
N ILE A 237 15.14 -24.81 -0.85
CA ILE A 237 15.76 -23.48 -0.99
C ILE A 237 16.42 -23.03 0.30
N VAL A 238 15.72 -23.15 1.44
CA VAL A 238 16.17 -22.63 2.75
C VAL A 238 16.89 -23.69 3.59
N GLY A 239 16.79 -24.96 3.21
CA GLY A 239 17.17 -26.10 4.03
C GLY A 239 15.94 -26.66 4.77
N ALA A 240 15.75 -27.99 4.68
CA ALA A 240 14.52 -28.64 5.12
C ALA A 240 14.27 -28.50 6.63
N GLU A 241 15.31 -28.61 7.46
CA GLU A 241 15.18 -28.57 8.92
C GLU A 241 14.71 -27.19 9.41
N GLY A 242 15.34 -26.09 8.96
CA GLY A 242 14.98 -24.74 9.39
C GLY A 242 13.61 -24.27 8.90
N TRP A 243 13.26 -24.55 7.64
CA TRP A 243 11.96 -24.14 7.10
C TRP A 243 10.79 -24.91 7.71
N ILE A 244 10.94 -26.22 7.92
CA ILE A 244 9.86 -27.05 8.47
C ILE A 244 9.61 -26.69 9.93
N GLU A 245 10.66 -26.47 10.73
CA GLU A 245 10.50 -26.02 12.12
C GLU A 245 9.78 -24.67 12.18
N GLU A 246 10.17 -23.71 11.36
CA GLU A 246 9.52 -22.40 11.36
C GLU A 246 8.09 -22.49 10.84
N TRP A 247 7.85 -23.14 9.69
CA TRP A 247 6.52 -23.37 9.13
C TRP A 247 5.59 -24.07 10.13
N ASN A 248 6.09 -25.06 10.87
CA ASN A 248 5.31 -25.76 11.88
C ASN A 248 5.11 -24.95 13.16
N GLY A 249 6.09 -24.11 13.53
CA GLY A 249 6.09 -23.27 14.71
C GLY A 249 5.18 -22.05 14.61
N VAL A 250 4.98 -21.50 13.40
CA VAL A 250 3.89 -20.54 13.17
C VAL A 250 2.58 -21.31 13.05
N GLY A 251 1.65 -21.05 13.97
CA GLY A 251 0.28 -21.55 13.89
C GLY A 251 -0.40 -21.18 12.55
N GLU A 252 -1.60 -21.70 12.31
CA GLU A 252 -2.31 -21.56 11.03
C GLU A 252 -2.35 -20.10 10.53
N ASP A 253 -2.75 -19.15 11.37
CA ASP A 253 -2.78 -17.73 11.03
C ASP A 253 -1.41 -17.20 10.54
N GLY A 254 -0.33 -17.66 11.16
CA GLY A 254 1.04 -17.30 10.82
C GLY A 254 1.46 -17.81 9.45
N ARG A 255 1.10 -19.05 9.10
CA ARG A 255 1.40 -19.66 7.80
C ARG A 255 0.75 -18.90 6.65
N GLY A 256 -0.52 -18.52 6.80
CA GLY A 256 -1.20 -17.69 5.80
C GLY A 256 -0.50 -16.33 5.60
N LEU A 257 -0.05 -15.69 6.69
CA LEU A 257 0.68 -14.42 6.59
C LEU A 257 2.04 -14.58 5.90
N LEU A 258 2.77 -15.67 6.15
CA LEU A 258 4.01 -15.97 5.44
C LEU A 258 3.76 -16.10 3.92
N LEU A 259 2.72 -16.84 3.53
CA LEU A 259 2.33 -16.97 2.12
C LEU A 259 1.89 -15.65 1.49
N LEU A 260 1.39 -14.70 2.28
CA LEU A 260 1.06 -13.35 1.82
C LEU A 260 2.27 -12.41 1.71
N GLY A 261 3.47 -12.86 2.07
CA GLY A 261 4.72 -12.11 1.97
C GLY A 261 5.17 -11.48 3.29
N LYS A 262 4.70 -11.98 4.45
CA LYS A 262 5.29 -11.59 5.73
C LYS A 262 6.74 -12.06 5.75
N LYS A 263 7.66 -11.13 6.02
CA LYS A 263 9.10 -11.42 6.03
C LYS A 263 9.41 -12.41 7.15
N VAL A 264 10.25 -13.38 6.81
CA VAL A 264 10.89 -14.30 7.76
C VAL A 264 12.15 -13.61 8.27
N GLU A 265 12.34 -13.56 9.59
CA GLU A 265 13.54 -12.95 10.18
C GLU A 265 14.75 -13.86 9.99
N GLY A 266 15.94 -13.27 9.82
CA GLY A 266 17.18 -14.05 9.71
C GLY A 266 17.43 -14.78 8.39
N VAL A 267 16.51 -14.71 7.42
CA VAL A 267 16.72 -15.27 6.07
C VAL A 267 17.46 -14.27 5.20
N ASP A 268 18.48 -14.76 4.47
CA ASP A 268 19.22 -13.98 3.50
C ASP A 268 18.30 -13.36 2.43
N SER A 269 18.61 -12.15 1.98
CA SER A 269 17.75 -11.40 1.07
C SER A 269 17.55 -12.09 -0.30
N GLU A 270 18.55 -12.79 -0.83
CA GLU A 270 18.43 -13.51 -2.10
C GLU A 270 17.55 -14.77 -1.93
N VAL A 271 17.75 -15.49 -0.82
CA VAL A 271 16.93 -16.65 -0.45
C VAL A 271 15.48 -16.23 -0.26
N ALA A 272 15.22 -15.13 0.45
CA ALA A 272 13.87 -14.60 0.66
C ALA A 272 13.16 -14.28 -0.67
N VAL A 273 13.88 -13.69 -1.64
CA VAL A 273 13.32 -13.41 -2.98
C VAL A 273 12.96 -14.71 -3.71
N GLU A 274 13.79 -15.75 -3.64
CA GLU A 274 13.52 -17.01 -4.34
C GLU A 274 12.37 -17.81 -3.71
N VAL A 275 12.26 -17.77 -2.38
CA VAL A 275 11.08 -18.27 -1.65
C VAL A 275 9.84 -17.51 -2.10
N ASP A 276 9.89 -16.18 -2.11
CA ASP A 276 8.75 -15.35 -2.43
C ASP A 276 8.27 -15.50 -3.90
N ARG A 277 9.20 -15.75 -4.83
CA ARG A 277 8.90 -16.19 -6.20
C ARG A 277 8.18 -17.52 -6.26
N SER A 278 8.66 -18.50 -5.48
CA SER A 278 8.05 -19.83 -5.43
C SER A 278 6.62 -19.77 -4.88
N VAL A 279 6.41 -18.99 -3.82
CA VAL A 279 5.10 -18.71 -3.24
C VAL A 279 4.19 -17.98 -4.24
N GLY A 280 4.67 -16.92 -4.88
CA GLY A 280 3.91 -16.14 -5.85
C GLY A 280 3.39 -17.00 -7.01
N LYS A 281 4.25 -17.85 -7.58
CA LYS A 281 3.90 -18.82 -8.63
C LYS A 281 2.87 -19.84 -8.16
N ALA A 282 3.04 -20.40 -6.97
CA ALA A 282 2.11 -21.39 -6.42
C ALA A 282 0.71 -20.78 -6.21
N ILE A 283 0.64 -19.63 -5.52
CA ILE A 283 -0.63 -18.92 -5.28
C ILE A 283 -1.31 -18.54 -6.59
N ALA A 284 -0.56 -18.05 -7.58
CA ALA A 284 -1.12 -17.73 -8.89
C ALA A 284 -1.72 -18.95 -9.61
N ARG A 285 -1.07 -20.13 -9.50
CA ARG A 285 -1.58 -21.40 -10.04
C ARG A 285 -2.85 -21.84 -9.31
N TRP A 286 -2.87 -21.79 -7.97
CA TRP A 286 -4.07 -22.14 -7.20
C TRP A 286 -5.23 -21.21 -7.53
N TRP A 287 -4.96 -19.91 -7.66
CA TRP A 287 -5.95 -18.92 -8.04
C TRP A 287 -6.53 -19.18 -9.45
N GLU A 288 -5.67 -19.52 -10.40
CA GLU A 288 -6.10 -19.87 -11.76
C GLU A 288 -6.98 -21.12 -11.77
N ARG A 289 -6.58 -22.18 -11.04
CA ARG A 289 -7.35 -23.40 -10.88
C ARG A 289 -8.71 -23.13 -10.25
N ARG A 290 -8.73 -22.37 -9.15
CA ARG A 290 -9.99 -21.93 -8.50
C ARG A 290 -10.93 -21.27 -9.49
N LYS A 291 -10.43 -20.30 -10.28
CA LYS A 291 -11.30 -19.58 -11.23
C LYS A 291 -11.99 -20.53 -12.20
N ARG A 292 -11.29 -21.55 -12.71
CA ARG A 292 -11.85 -22.53 -13.66
C ARG A 292 -12.87 -23.48 -13.05
N LEU A 293 -12.77 -23.73 -11.74
CA LEU A 293 -13.69 -24.62 -11.03
C LEU A 293 -14.94 -23.88 -10.54
N VAL A 294 -14.84 -22.57 -10.31
CA VAL A 294 -15.92 -21.74 -9.74
C VAL A 294 -16.69 -20.94 -10.80
N PHE A 295 -16.06 -20.59 -11.93
CA PHE A 295 -16.63 -19.79 -13.01
C PHE A 295 -16.52 -20.53 -14.35
#